data_AF-A0A535K849-F1
#
_entry.id   AF-A0A535K849-F1
#
_cell.length_a   1.000
_cell.length_b   1.000
_cell.length_c   1.000
_cell.angle_alpha   90.00
_cell.angle_beta   90.00
_cell.angle_gamma   90.00
#
_symmetry.space_group_name_H-M   'P 1'
#
loop_
_entity.id
_entity.type
_entity.pdbx_description
1 polymer ?
#
loop_
_entity_poly.entity_id
_entity_poly.type
_entity_poly.pdbx_seq_one_letter_code
_entity_poly.pdbx_strand_id
1 'polypeptide(L)'
;MAESVVIDTSFWGARQSGVAALERELARLRRVQSAHALELGRPIARASVLNLVVYAEREVHARRAARSIADLALRHPSRAIVVLADRDRREGVERRIEMHCHLPIADGARQVCYEQILVRASGDVDDRLGSAVIPLLVPDLPVFLWWTGTPPLGARSFGDLLRLGDRLIVDSADFARPELTLPIIARVSEAARGRFGLTDLNWTRLTPWREIATSFFDVPSWRVFLDGITGLRVGFAVDMDGRDIHPSQALLFVGWLASRLGWRPLEMLAPSEAGGLLFAIARPDGARIMVRVRPRFERGLDEGDVSGIRIQAAAERQRAEFVVRRQPDPAHQTATVLLNGERRWERTMPLPSPSIVELIGEELCARLRTSPRQAVPPHRADRRGRRRRGLARAR
;
A
#
# COMPACT_ATOMS: atom_id res chain seq x y z
N MET A 1 -31.21 18.79 -13.76
CA MET A 1 -30.15 18.68 -14.77
C MET A 1 -28.84 18.53 -14.03
N ALA A 2 -28.24 17.33 -14.05
CA ALA A 2 -26.96 17.09 -13.40
C ALA A 2 -25.87 17.78 -14.22
N GLU A 3 -25.33 18.89 -13.72
CA GLU A 3 -24.28 19.66 -14.37
C GLU A 3 -23.07 18.74 -14.60
N SER A 4 -22.73 18.44 -15.84
CA SER A 4 -21.60 17.56 -16.15
C SER A 4 -20.31 18.19 -15.63
N VAL A 5 -19.63 17.59 -14.65
CA VAL A 5 -18.28 18.06 -14.26
C VAL A 5 -17.39 17.91 -15.49
N VAL A 6 -16.99 19.05 -16.05
CA VAL A 6 -16.14 19.14 -17.23
C VAL A 6 -14.78 18.55 -16.87
N ILE A 7 -14.32 17.56 -17.64
CA ILE A 7 -12.95 17.07 -17.51
C ILE A 7 -12.03 18.20 -17.95
N ASP A 8 -11.05 18.50 -17.11
CA ASP A 8 -9.99 19.45 -17.47
C ASP A 8 -9.10 18.82 -18.54
N THR A 9 -9.45 19.07 -19.80
CA THR A 9 -8.71 18.56 -20.96
C THR A 9 -7.34 19.21 -21.10
N SER A 10 -7.06 20.31 -20.38
CA SER A 10 -5.70 20.87 -20.32
C SER A 10 -4.77 19.96 -19.50
N PHE A 11 -5.32 19.29 -18.48
CA PHE A 11 -4.58 18.34 -17.66
C PHE A 11 -4.60 16.92 -18.25
N TRP A 12 -5.78 16.40 -18.60
CA TRP A 12 -5.93 15.00 -19.01
C TRP A 12 -5.71 14.77 -20.51
N GLY A 13 -5.67 15.84 -21.31
CA GLY A 13 -5.61 15.78 -22.76
C GLY A 13 -6.97 15.58 -23.42
N ALA A 14 -6.94 15.45 -24.75
CA ALA A 14 -8.13 15.33 -25.56
C ALA A 14 -8.83 13.97 -25.38
N ARG A 15 -10.16 14.01 -25.41
CA ARG A 15 -11.02 12.84 -25.33
C ARG A 15 -10.83 11.95 -26.58
N GLN A 16 -10.74 10.65 -26.37
CA GLN A 16 -10.62 9.64 -27.42
C GLN A 16 -11.93 8.83 -27.56
N SER A 17 -12.23 8.39 -28.78
CA SER A 17 -13.46 7.64 -29.10
C SER A 17 -13.39 6.15 -28.74
N GLY A 18 -12.20 5.64 -28.36
CA GLY A 18 -11.98 4.26 -27.94
C GLY A 18 -10.50 3.90 -27.94
N VAL A 19 -10.18 2.65 -27.57
CA VAL A 19 -8.80 2.16 -27.40
C VAL A 19 -7.96 2.34 -28.67
N ALA A 20 -8.49 1.99 -29.84
CA ALA A 20 -7.73 2.11 -31.09
C ALA A 20 -7.43 3.58 -31.46
N ALA A 21 -8.33 4.52 -31.15
CA ALA A 21 -8.09 5.94 -31.35
C ALA A 21 -7.04 6.47 -30.34
N LEU A 22 -7.14 6.03 -29.09
CA LEU A 22 -6.19 6.36 -28.05
C LEU A 22 -4.77 5.87 -28.36
N GLU A 23 -4.59 4.63 -28.82
CA GLU A 23 -3.27 4.13 -29.19
C GLU A 23 -2.67 4.87 -30.39
N ARG A 24 -3.50 5.28 -31.37
CA ARG A 24 -3.05 6.14 -32.47
C ARG A 24 -2.60 7.52 -31.97
N GLU A 25 -3.33 8.10 -31.02
CA GLU A 25 -2.98 9.39 -30.44
C GLU A 25 -1.71 9.31 -29.59
N LEU A 26 -1.56 8.27 -28.76
CA LEU A 26 -0.31 7.99 -28.05
C LEU A 26 0.85 7.82 -29.03
N ALA A 27 0.69 7.08 -30.12
CA ALA A 27 1.71 6.93 -31.16
C ALA A 27 2.05 8.26 -31.85
N ARG A 28 1.08 9.17 -32.03
CA ARG A 28 1.31 10.52 -32.56
C ARG A 28 2.11 11.35 -31.56
N LEU A 29 1.71 11.40 -30.28
CA LEU A 29 2.39 12.15 -29.23
C LEU A 29 3.84 11.67 -29.02
N ARG A 30 4.06 10.36 -29.04
CA ARG A 30 5.41 9.76 -28.98
C ARG A 30 6.30 10.23 -30.14
N ARG A 31 5.76 10.31 -31.37
CA ARG A 31 6.50 10.79 -32.55
C ARG A 31 6.91 12.26 -32.40
N VAL A 32 5.99 13.10 -31.93
CA VAL A 32 6.25 14.54 -31.69
C VAL A 32 7.34 14.72 -30.63
N GLN A 33 7.24 14.04 -29.49
CA GLN A 33 8.26 14.11 -28.44
C GLN A 33 9.61 13.58 -28.92
N SER A 34 9.63 12.48 -29.68
CA SER A 34 10.88 11.92 -30.22
C SER A 34 11.57 12.89 -31.19
N ALA A 35 10.81 13.56 -32.06
CA ALA A 35 11.35 14.57 -32.96
C ALA A 35 11.95 15.75 -32.19
N HIS A 36 11.20 16.28 -31.22
CA HIS A 36 11.65 17.39 -30.38
C HIS A 36 12.91 17.06 -29.56
N ALA A 37 12.98 15.85 -29.01
CA ALA A 37 14.14 15.37 -28.27
C ALA A 37 15.39 15.22 -29.14
N LEU A 38 15.23 14.76 -30.39
CA LEU A 38 16.30 14.70 -31.37
C LEU A 38 16.82 16.10 -31.71
N GLU A 39 15.94 17.08 -31.91
CA GLU A 39 16.32 18.49 -32.13
C GLU A 39 17.16 19.05 -30.97
N LEU A 40 16.83 18.65 -29.74
CA LEU A 40 17.55 19.06 -28.53
C LEU A 40 18.79 18.21 -28.22
N GLY A 41 19.12 17.20 -29.02
CA GLY A 41 20.23 16.28 -28.77
C GLY A 41 20.08 15.45 -27.48
N ARG A 42 18.84 15.27 -26.99
CA ARG A 42 18.54 14.57 -25.73
C ARG A 42 17.90 13.21 -26.03
N PRO A 43 18.60 12.07 -25.87
CA PRO A 43 17.98 10.77 -26.10
C PRO A 43 16.84 10.49 -25.10
N ILE A 44 15.69 10.05 -25.60
CA ILE A 44 14.55 9.60 -24.78
C ILE A 44 14.67 8.10 -24.50
N ALA A 45 14.59 7.72 -23.22
CA ALA A 45 14.35 6.33 -22.83
C ALA A 45 12.86 5.99 -22.99
N ARG A 46 12.55 5.00 -23.83
CA ARG A 46 11.17 4.66 -24.27
C ARG A 46 10.59 3.39 -23.66
N ALA A 47 11.34 2.69 -22.83
CA ALA A 47 10.88 1.41 -22.29
C ALA A 47 10.08 1.64 -21.00
N SER A 48 8.76 1.47 -21.09
CA SER A 48 7.96 1.22 -19.89
C SER A 48 8.42 -0.08 -19.26
N VAL A 49 8.55 -0.11 -17.93
CA VAL A 49 8.94 -1.31 -17.17
C VAL A 49 7.78 -1.93 -16.39
N LEU A 50 6.66 -1.23 -16.30
CA LEU A 50 5.43 -1.69 -15.65
C LEU A 50 4.19 -0.96 -16.18
N ASN A 51 3.02 -1.52 -15.86
CA ASN A 51 1.72 -0.87 -15.91
C ASN A 51 1.33 -0.42 -14.49
N LEU A 52 0.96 0.85 -14.32
CA LEU A 52 0.47 1.38 -13.04
C LEU A 52 -1.00 1.75 -13.17
N VAL A 53 -1.88 0.88 -12.71
CA VAL A 53 -3.32 1.13 -12.68
C VAL A 53 -3.65 1.81 -11.35
N VAL A 54 -4.24 3.00 -11.39
CA VAL A 54 -4.70 3.71 -10.19
C VAL A 54 -6.21 3.77 -10.18
N TYR A 55 -6.84 3.37 -9.09
CA TYR A 55 -8.29 3.53 -8.92
C TYR A 55 -8.59 4.69 -7.97
N ALA A 56 -9.45 5.60 -8.40
CA ALA A 56 -9.93 6.74 -7.63
C ALA A 56 -11.44 6.93 -7.79
N GLU A 57 -12.12 7.27 -6.70
CA GLU A 57 -13.56 7.58 -6.72
C GLU A 57 -13.85 9.07 -6.91
N ARG A 58 -12.84 9.93 -6.70
CA ARG A 58 -12.95 11.40 -6.77
C ARG A 58 -11.90 12.00 -7.69
N GLU A 59 -12.28 13.03 -8.46
CA GLU A 59 -11.39 13.76 -9.38
C GLU A 59 -10.14 14.29 -8.67
N VAL A 60 -10.28 14.82 -7.44
CA VAL A 60 -9.16 15.32 -6.65
C VAL A 60 -8.11 14.23 -6.35
N HIS A 61 -8.55 13.00 -6.07
CA HIS A 61 -7.66 11.87 -5.85
C HIS A 61 -6.98 11.42 -7.14
N ALA A 62 -7.74 11.36 -8.24
CA ALA A 62 -7.19 11.02 -9.56
C ALA A 62 -6.09 12.00 -9.99
N ARG A 63 -6.31 13.31 -9.81
CA ARG A 63 -5.30 14.34 -10.12
C ARG A 63 -4.09 14.26 -9.20
N ARG A 64 -4.30 14.07 -7.90
CA ARG A 64 -3.19 13.91 -6.94
C ARG A 64 -2.32 12.71 -7.32
N ALA A 65 -2.95 11.56 -7.62
CA ALA A 65 -2.25 10.38 -8.08
C ALA A 65 -1.50 10.62 -9.40
N ALA A 66 -2.13 11.25 -10.40
CA ALA A 66 -1.46 11.58 -11.66
C ALA A 66 -0.22 12.47 -11.48
N ARG A 67 -0.25 13.44 -10.56
CA ARG A 67 0.94 14.23 -10.21
C ARG A 67 2.03 13.36 -9.57
N SER A 68 1.67 12.55 -8.57
CA SER A 68 2.63 11.62 -7.94
C SER A 68 3.24 10.64 -8.93
N ILE A 69 2.47 10.19 -9.91
CA ILE A 69 2.95 9.34 -11.00
C ILE A 69 3.96 10.07 -11.89
N ALA A 70 3.72 11.34 -12.21
CA ALA A 70 4.66 12.14 -13.01
C ALA A 70 6.00 12.27 -12.30
N ASP A 71 6.01 12.44 -10.97
CA ASP A 71 7.23 12.47 -10.16
C ASP A 71 7.98 11.13 -10.15
N LEU A 72 7.25 10.01 -10.28
CA LEU A 72 7.83 8.67 -10.38
C LEU A 72 8.42 8.37 -11.75
N ALA A 73 8.01 9.07 -12.80
CA ALA A 73 8.32 8.75 -14.19
C ALA A 73 9.83 8.62 -14.46
N LEU A 74 10.65 9.49 -13.86
CA LEU A 74 12.10 9.50 -14.05
C LEU A 74 12.78 8.21 -13.56
N ARG A 75 12.23 7.58 -12.51
CA ARG A 75 12.78 6.37 -11.89
C ARG A 75 12.06 5.10 -12.36
N HIS A 76 10.77 5.22 -12.69
CA HIS A 76 9.87 4.12 -13.02
C HIS A 76 9.06 4.43 -14.28
N PRO A 77 9.70 4.44 -15.47
CA PRO A 77 8.99 4.65 -16.72
C PRO A 77 7.86 3.62 -16.83
N SER A 78 6.62 4.09 -16.95
CA SER A 78 5.46 3.21 -17.03
C SER A 78 4.33 3.81 -17.84
N ARG A 79 3.36 2.95 -18.15
CA ARG A 79 2.03 3.38 -18.57
C ARG A 79 1.15 3.47 -17.33
N ALA A 80 0.69 4.67 -16.96
CA ALA A 80 -0.37 4.81 -15.96
C ALA A 80 -1.72 4.79 -16.62
N ILE A 81 -2.62 4.07 -15.96
CA ILE A 81 -4.05 4.08 -16.27
C ILE A 81 -4.75 4.53 -14.99
N VAL A 82 -5.19 5.79 -14.96
CA VAL A 82 -5.97 6.35 -13.86
C VAL A 82 -7.44 6.08 -14.14
N VAL A 83 -8.04 5.17 -13.39
CA VAL A 83 -9.47 4.87 -13.41
C VAL A 83 -10.17 5.80 -12.43
N LEU A 84 -11.00 6.69 -12.96
CA LEU A 84 -11.87 7.56 -12.16
C LEU A 84 -13.29 7.02 -12.21
N ALA A 85 -13.73 6.38 -11.13
CA ALA A 85 -15.08 5.86 -10.96
C ALA A 85 -15.93 6.88 -10.19
N ASP A 86 -16.64 7.75 -10.91
CA ASP A 86 -17.43 8.85 -10.35
C ASP A 86 -18.74 8.29 -9.73
N ARG A 87 -18.65 7.89 -8.45
CA ARG A 87 -19.72 7.17 -7.73
C ARG A 87 -20.81 8.07 -7.17
N ASP A 88 -20.59 9.38 -7.11
CA ASP A 88 -21.58 10.36 -6.66
C ASP A 88 -22.71 10.58 -7.70
N ARG A 89 -22.62 9.89 -8.85
CA ARG A 89 -23.48 10.06 -10.04
C ARG A 89 -24.26 8.80 -10.43
N ARG A 90 -24.53 7.91 -9.48
CA ARG A 90 -25.13 6.60 -9.75
C ARG A 90 -26.54 6.65 -10.34
N GLU A 91 -27.35 7.65 -10.00
CA GLU A 91 -28.76 7.73 -10.44
C GLU A 91 -28.95 8.68 -11.64
N GLY A 92 -29.56 8.17 -12.71
CA GLY A 92 -29.97 8.97 -13.88
C GLY A 92 -28.85 9.41 -14.83
N VAL A 93 -27.59 9.03 -14.58
CA VAL A 93 -26.45 9.34 -15.46
C VAL A 93 -26.22 8.23 -16.48
N GLU A 94 -26.01 8.61 -17.74
CA GLU A 94 -25.69 7.69 -18.82
C GLU A 94 -24.38 6.94 -18.53
N ARG A 95 -24.43 5.61 -18.66
CA ARG A 95 -23.27 4.72 -18.48
C ARG A 95 -22.23 4.99 -19.57
N ARG A 96 -21.11 5.60 -19.20
CA ARG A 96 -20.10 6.05 -20.16
C ARG A 96 -18.69 5.75 -19.68
N ILE A 97 -17.85 5.33 -20.62
CA ILE A 97 -16.40 5.23 -20.45
C ILE A 97 -15.75 6.25 -21.38
N GLU A 98 -14.97 7.15 -20.81
CA GLU A 98 -14.23 8.17 -21.54
C GLU A 98 -12.74 7.94 -21.34
N MET A 99 -11.97 8.07 -22.41
CA MET A 99 -10.53 7.87 -22.38
C MET A 99 -9.82 9.15 -22.79
N HIS A 100 -8.84 9.57 -22.01
CA HIS A 100 -7.98 10.71 -22.33
C HIS A 100 -6.54 10.28 -22.19
N CYS A 101 -5.64 10.88 -22.98
CA CYS A 101 -4.22 10.59 -22.85
C CYS A 101 -3.38 11.86 -22.93
N HIS A 102 -2.33 11.87 -22.12
CA HIS A 102 -1.35 12.92 -22.02
C HIS A 102 0.04 12.29 -21.85
N LEU A 103 1.06 12.88 -22.50
CA LEU A 103 2.46 12.59 -22.23
C LEU A 103 3.07 13.84 -21.59
N PRO A 104 3.36 13.83 -20.27
CA PRO A 104 4.07 14.93 -19.64
C PRO A 104 5.43 15.16 -20.30
N ILE A 105 5.82 16.42 -20.46
CA ILE A 105 7.18 16.78 -20.83
C ILE A 105 7.93 16.97 -19.52
N ALA A 106 8.97 16.17 -19.29
CA ALA A 106 9.81 16.36 -18.11
C ALA A 106 10.66 17.63 -18.28
N ASP A 107 10.63 18.52 -17.28
CA ASP A 107 11.57 19.64 -17.18
C ASP A 107 12.96 19.09 -16.83
N GLY A 108 13.93 19.23 -17.74
CA GLY A 108 15.35 18.90 -17.48
C GLY A 108 16.07 18.03 -18.51
N ALA A 109 17.27 17.55 -18.15
CA ALA A 109 18.27 16.95 -19.04
C ALA A 109 18.00 15.48 -19.44
N ARG A 110 17.02 14.81 -18.84
CA ARG A 110 16.58 13.45 -19.22
C ARG A 110 15.07 13.43 -19.38
N GLN A 111 14.62 13.35 -20.63
CA GLN A 111 13.20 13.15 -20.94
C GLN A 111 12.90 11.66 -20.84
N VAL A 112 12.20 11.27 -19.77
CA VAL A 112 11.59 9.95 -19.67
C VAL A 112 10.13 10.09 -20.07
N CYS A 113 9.72 9.38 -21.11
CA CYS A 113 8.32 9.38 -21.54
C CYS A 113 7.48 8.58 -20.55
N TYR A 114 6.40 9.20 -20.10
CA TYR A 114 5.37 8.54 -19.32
C TYR A 114 4.03 8.69 -20.04
N GLU A 115 3.25 7.62 -20.10
CA GLU A 115 1.92 7.67 -20.69
C GLU A 115 0.89 7.71 -19.58
N GLN A 116 0.14 8.81 -19.48
CA GLN A 116 -0.97 8.91 -18.55
C GLN A 116 -2.27 8.79 -19.32
N ILE A 117 -3.02 7.74 -19.01
CA ILE A 117 -4.34 7.48 -19.57
C ILE A 117 -5.36 7.67 -18.46
N LEU A 118 -6.32 8.58 -18.65
CA LEU A 118 -7.51 8.64 -17.80
C LEU A 118 -8.58 7.75 -18.40
N VAL A 119 -9.14 6.84 -17.61
CA VAL A 119 -10.37 6.11 -17.89
C VAL A 119 -11.44 6.63 -16.93
N ARG A 120 -12.30 7.53 -17.40
CA ARG A 120 -13.43 8.02 -16.60
C ARG A 120 -14.63 7.11 -16.80
N ALA A 121 -15.10 6.56 -15.69
CA ALA A 121 -16.31 5.76 -15.59
C ALA A 121 -17.41 6.60 -14.95
N SER A 122 -18.50 6.83 -15.69
CA SER A 122 -19.70 7.55 -15.21
C SER A 122 -20.91 6.61 -15.20
N GLY A 123 -21.74 6.74 -14.17
CA GLY A 123 -22.85 5.83 -13.90
C GLY A 123 -22.38 4.47 -13.36
N ASP A 124 -23.30 3.53 -13.25
CA ASP A 124 -23.01 2.15 -12.82
C ASP A 124 -22.35 1.34 -13.94
N VAL A 125 -21.02 1.40 -14.02
CA VAL A 125 -20.19 0.70 -15.01
C VAL A 125 -19.21 -0.28 -14.36
N ASP A 126 -19.47 -0.71 -13.12
CA ASP A 126 -18.59 -1.59 -12.35
C ASP A 126 -18.21 -2.86 -13.14
N ASP A 127 -19.14 -3.44 -13.89
CA ASP A 127 -18.93 -4.66 -14.70
C ASP A 127 -18.10 -4.45 -15.98
N ARG A 128 -17.84 -3.19 -16.38
CA ARG A 128 -17.13 -2.87 -17.64
C ARG A 128 -15.71 -2.37 -17.42
N LEU A 129 -15.33 -2.05 -16.17
CA LEU A 129 -14.03 -1.47 -15.85
C LEU A 129 -12.86 -2.37 -16.25
N GLY A 130 -12.92 -3.66 -15.89
CA GLY A 130 -11.88 -4.63 -16.28
C GLY A 130 -11.69 -4.69 -17.81
N SER A 131 -12.80 -4.78 -18.55
CA SER A 131 -12.77 -4.84 -20.03
C SER A 131 -12.24 -3.56 -20.69
N ALA A 132 -12.39 -2.40 -20.05
CA ALA A 132 -11.84 -1.14 -20.53
C ALA A 132 -10.34 -0.99 -20.24
N VAL A 133 -9.87 -1.51 -19.10
CA VAL A 133 -8.46 -1.41 -18.66
C VAL A 133 -7.57 -2.43 -19.35
N ILE A 134 -8.01 -3.70 -19.48
CA ILE A 134 -7.23 -4.79 -20.08
C ILE A 134 -6.54 -4.41 -21.40
N PRO A 135 -7.25 -3.87 -22.41
CA PRO A 135 -6.64 -3.58 -23.72
C PRO A 135 -5.70 -2.36 -23.71
N LEU A 136 -5.66 -1.60 -22.61
CA LEU A 136 -4.74 -0.48 -22.43
C LEU A 136 -3.42 -0.90 -21.77
N LEU A 137 -3.35 -2.11 -21.20
CA LEU A 137 -2.12 -2.62 -20.59
C LEU A 137 -1.06 -2.87 -21.66
N VAL A 138 0.19 -2.49 -21.38
CA VAL A 138 1.34 -2.93 -22.16
C VAL A 138 1.54 -4.43 -21.90
N PRO A 139 1.52 -5.29 -22.93
CA PRO A 139 1.70 -6.73 -22.77
C PRO A 139 3.03 -7.08 -22.10
N ASP A 140 3.05 -8.22 -21.39
CA ASP A 140 4.22 -8.79 -20.71
C ASP A 140 4.88 -7.92 -19.62
N LEU A 141 4.39 -6.70 -19.40
CA LEU A 141 4.79 -5.85 -18.29
C LEU A 141 3.90 -6.10 -17.06
N PRO A 142 4.48 -6.09 -15.86
CA PRO A 142 3.71 -6.34 -14.66
C PRO A 142 2.72 -5.23 -14.36
N VAL A 143 1.63 -5.58 -13.67
CA VAL A 143 0.54 -4.67 -13.33
C VAL A 143 0.54 -4.36 -11.83
N PHE A 144 0.82 -3.11 -11.48
CA PHE A 144 0.66 -2.58 -10.14
C PHE A 144 -0.69 -1.88 -10.07
N LEU A 145 -1.55 -2.32 -9.15
CA LEU A 145 -2.84 -1.72 -8.87
C LEU A 145 -2.73 -0.88 -7.59
N TRP A 146 -2.74 0.44 -7.72
CA TRP A 146 -2.84 1.36 -6.58
C TRP A 146 -4.30 1.75 -6.35
N TRP A 147 -4.86 1.31 -5.23
CA TRP A 147 -6.21 1.66 -4.83
C TRP A 147 -6.17 2.85 -3.87
N THR A 148 -6.74 3.99 -4.28
CA THR A 148 -6.87 5.17 -3.40
C THR A 148 -8.13 5.05 -2.55
N GLY A 149 -8.04 5.40 -1.26
CA GLY A 149 -9.16 5.27 -0.34
C GLY A 149 -9.47 3.84 0.08
N THR A 150 -10.72 3.61 0.50
CA THR A 150 -11.19 2.29 0.95
C THR A 150 -11.55 1.40 -0.23
N PRO A 151 -10.92 0.22 -0.39
CA PRO A 151 -11.36 -0.75 -1.40
C PRO A 151 -12.84 -1.13 -1.19
N PRO A 152 -13.67 -1.16 -2.25
CA PRO A 152 -15.06 -1.59 -2.16
C PRO A 152 -15.09 -3.12 -2.16
N LEU A 153 -14.77 -3.68 -1.00
CA LEU A 153 -14.61 -5.10 -0.77
C LEU A 153 -15.89 -5.86 -1.15
N GLY A 154 -15.76 -6.87 -2.00
CA GLY A 154 -16.89 -7.64 -2.55
C GLY A 154 -17.49 -7.08 -3.84
N ALA A 155 -17.15 -5.86 -4.26
CA ALA A 155 -17.57 -5.33 -5.56
C ALA A 155 -16.87 -6.08 -6.71
N ARG A 156 -17.60 -6.30 -7.81
CA ARG A 156 -17.08 -6.95 -9.01
C ARG A 156 -15.90 -6.18 -9.61
N SER A 157 -16.01 -4.85 -9.69
CA SER A 157 -14.96 -3.96 -10.19
C SER A 157 -13.63 -4.12 -9.45
N PHE A 158 -13.67 -4.19 -8.10
CA PHE A 158 -12.48 -4.47 -7.30
C PHE A 158 -11.89 -5.85 -7.63
N GLY A 159 -12.72 -6.89 -7.67
CA GLY A 159 -12.27 -8.25 -8.00
C GLY A 159 -11.70 -8.39 -9.41
N ASP A 160 -12.30 -7.72 -10.40
CA ASP A 160 -11.83 -7.71 -11.79
C ASP A 160 -10.46 -7.05 -11.91
N LEU A 161 -10.31 -5.83 -11.38
CA LEU A 161 -9.02 -5.12 -11.40
C LEU A 161 -7.94 -5.86 -10.61
N LEU A 162 -8.31 -6.44 -9.45
CA LEU A 162 -7.38 -7.21 -8.64
C LEU A 162 -6.85 -8.46 -9.37
N ARG A 163 -7.68 -9.09 -10.22
CA ARG A 163 -7.25 -10.22 -11.07
C ARG A 163 -6.26 -9.83 -12.16
N LEU A 164 -6.21 -8.55 -12.53
CA LEU A 164 -5.24 -8.02 -13.49
C LEU A 164 -3.89 -7.72 -12.83
N GLY A 165 -3.89 -7.35 -11.55
CA GLY A 165 -2.71 -6.92 -10.80
C GLY A 165 -1.78 -8.07 -10.41
N ASP A 166 -0.48 -7.89 -10.62
CA ASP A 166 0.57 -8.66 -9.96
C ASP A 166 0.83 -8.15 -8.53
N ARG A 167 0.47 -6.88 -8.26
CA ARG A 167 0.64 -6.24 -6.95
C ARG A 167 -0.49 -5.26 -6.65
N LEU A 168 -1.10 -5.37 -5.47
CA LEU A 168 -2.06 -4.41 -4.91
C LEU A 168 -1.34 -3.51 -3.92
N ILE A 169 -1.39 -2.20 -4.16
CA ILE A 169 -0.93 -1.15 -3.27
C ILE A 169 -2.17 -0.46 -2.69
N VAL A 170 -2.25 -0.40 -1.36
CA VAL A 170 -3.25 0.38 -0.63
C VAL A 170 -2.53 1.32 0.34
N ASP A 171 -3.17 2.41 0.74
CA ASP A 171 -2.74 3.18 1.91
C ASP A 171 -3.88 3.12 2.94
N SER A 172 -3.69 2.34 4.01
CA SER A 172 -4.73 2.24 5.04
C SER A 172 -4.94 3.54 5.81
N ALA A 173 -4.09 4.55 5.66
CA ALA A 173 -4.36 5.90 6.16
C ALA A 173 -5.62 6.50 5.50
N ASP A 174 -5.95 6.12 4.26
CA ASP A 174 -7.13 6.61 3.54
C ASP A 174 -8.39 5.73 3.78
N PHE A 175 -8.35 4.80 4.73
CA PHE A 175 -9.49 3.93 5.01
C PHE A 175 -10.52 4.63 5.90
N ALA A 176 -11.77 4.66 5.46
CA ALA A 176 -12.87 5.29 6.21
C ALA A 176 -13.17 4.55 7.53
N ARG A 177 -13.01 3.22 7.56
CA ARG A 177 -13.29 2.34 8.70
C ARG A 177 -12.18 1.29 8.86
N PRO A 178 -10.96 1.66 9.26
CA PRO A 178 -9.80 0.76 9.26
C PRO A 178 -10.00 -0.52 10.06
N GLU A 179 -10.70 -0.44 11.19
CA GLU A 179 -11.03 -1.55 12.08
C GLU A 179 -11.89 -2.62 11.42
N LEU A 180 -12.65 -2.25 10.38
CA LEU A 180 -13.43 -3.19 9.57
C LEU A 180 -12.70 -3.59 8.28
N THR A 181 -12.02 -2.65 7.63
CA THR A 181 -11.39 -2.86 6.33
C THR A 181 -10.12 -3.72 6.44
N LEU A 182 -9.26 -3.48 7.44
CA LEU A 182 -8.00 -4.21 7.60
C LEU A 182 -8.18 -5.74 7.73
N PRO A 183 -9.11 -6.27 8.56
CA PRO A 183 -9.37 -7.70 8.62
C PRO A 183 -9.81 -8.30 7.27
N ILE A 184 -10.56 -7.54 6.47
CA ILE A 184 -11.01 -8.02 5.17
C ILE A 184 -9.85 -8.00 4.15
N ILE A 185 -9.00 -6.96 4.15
CA ILE A 185 -7.78 -6.92 3.34
C ILE A 185 -6.85 -8.08 3.69
N ALA A 186 -6.69 -8.41 4.98
CA ALA A 186 -5.95 -9.59 5.41
C ALA A 186 -6.53 -10.89 4.82
N ARG A 187 -7.85 -11.09 4.89
CA ARG A 187 -8.52 -12.26 4.27
C ARG A 187 -8.35 -12.30 2.76
N VAL A 188 -8.42 -11.16 2.08
CA VAL A 188 -8.17 -11.05 0.63
C VAL A 188 -6.74 -11.48 0.30
N SER A 189 -5.76 -11.02 1.08
CA SER A 189 -4.35 -11.45 0.94
C SER A 189 -4.18 -12.95 1.17
N GLU A 190 -4.80 -13.50 2.22
CA GLU A 190 -4.74 -14.92 2.55
C GLU A 190 -5.40 -15.82 1.49
N ALA A 191 -6.57 -15.41 0.99
CA ALA A 191 -7.31 -16.13 -0.05
C ALA A 191 -6.58 -16.09 -1.39
N ALA A 192 -5.84 -15.01 -1.64
CA ALA A 192 -5.05 -14.84 -2.84
C ALA A 192 -3.64 -15.42 -2.75
N ARG A 193 -3.26 -16.11 -1.65
CA ARG A 193 -1.89 -16.59 -1.35
C ARG A 193 -1.04 -16.91 -2.60
N GLY A 194 -0.10 -16.01 -2.91
CA GLY A 194 0.87 -16.14 -4.01
C GLY A 194 0.40 -15.66 -5.39
N ARG A 195 -0.85 -15.23 -5.53
CA ARG A 195 -1.46 -14.79 -6.80
C ARG A 195 -1.15 -13.35 -7.15
N PHE A 196 -1.02 -12.48 -6.14
CA PHE A 196 -0.51 -11.11 -6.24
C PHE A 196 0.19 -10.74 -4.93
N GLY A 197 1.09 -9.76 -4.97
CA GLY A 197 1.67 -9.16 -3.75
C GLY A 197 0.79 -8.06 -3.18
N LEU A 198 0.57 -8.02 -1.87
CA LEU A 198 -0.13 -6.91 -1.20
C LEU A 198 0.88 -6.03 -0.47
N THR A 199 0.73 -4.73 -0.62
CA THR A 199 1.47 -3.73 0.15
C THR A 199 0.54 -2.66 0.68
N ASP A 200 0.69 -2.38 1.97
CA ASP A 200 0.06 -1.25 2.64
C ASP A 200 1.15 -0.19 2.88
N LEU A 201 0.99 1.01 2.34
CA LEU A 201 1.98 2.07 2.50
C LEU A 201 2.10 2.52 3.96
N ASN A 202 1.03 2.39 4.74
CA ASN A 202 1.04 2.69 6.16
C ASN A 202 1.86 1.68 6.97
N TRP A 203 1.95 0.43 6.50
CA TRP A 203 2.83 -0.59 7.07
C TRP A 203 4.32 -0.23 6.89
N THR A 204 4.65 0.36 5.74
CA THR A 204 6.01 0.87 5.47
C THR A 204 6.34 2.04 6.38
N ARG A 205 5.41 2.99 6.58
CA ARG A 205 5.57 4.13 7.53
C ARG A 205 5.82 3.67 8.96
N LEU A 206 5.30 2.51 9.36
CA LEU A 206 5.52 1.92 10.67
C LEU A 206 6.88 1.23 10.85
N THR A 207 7.71 1.13 9.81
CA THR A 207 9.00 0.42 9.91
C THR A 207 9.88 0.95 11.05
N PRO A 208 10.11 2.28 11.20
CA PRO A 208 10.90 2.80 12.31
C PRO A 208 10.29 2.45 13.68
N TRP A 209 8.97 2.56 13.83
CA TRP A 209 8.29 2.20 15.09
C TRP A 209 8.50 0.74 15.47
N ARG A 210 8.43 -0.17 14.50
CA ARG A 210 8.68 -1.60 14.70
C ARG A 210 10.14 -1.87 15.07
N GLU A 211 11.09 -1.26 14.38
CA GLU A 211 12.52 -1.40 14.65
C GLU A 211 12.90 -0.95 16.06
N ILE A 212 12.46 0.25 16.47
CA ILE A 212 12.73 0.75 17.82
C ILE A 212 12.06 -0.15 18.87
N ALA A 213 10.79 -0.54 18.66
CA ALA A 213 10.10 -1.44 19.58
C ALA A 213 10.81 -2.79 19.76
N THR A 214 11.37 -3.37 18.68
CA THR A 214 12.18 -4.59 18.79
C THR A 214 13.52 -4.34 19.47
N SER A 215 14.15 -3.17 19.26
CA SER A 215 15.50 -2.89 19.76
C SER A 215 15.64 -2.93 21.28
N PHE A 216 14.55 -2.68 22.02
CA PHE A 216 14.52 -2.90 23.46
C PHE A 216 14.93 -4.33 23.82
N PHE A 217 14.45 -5.31 23.07
CA PHE A 217 14.66 -6.72 23.37
C PHE A 217 15.96 -7.28 22.75
N ASP A 218 16.76 -6.45 22.08
CA ASP A 218 18.13 -6.81 21.73
C ASP A 218 19.01 -6.88 22.97
N VAL A 219 18.68 -6.11 24.01
CA VAL A 219 19.36 -6.13 25.32
C VAL A 219 19.01 -7.44 26.06
N PRO A 220 19.99 -8.32 26.35
CA PRO A 220 19.72 -9.63 26.93
C PRO A 220 18.93 -9.61 28.24
N SER A 221 19.19 -8.63 29.11
CA SER A 221 18.49 -8.49 30.39
C SER A 221 17.03 -8.04 30.27
N TRP A 222 16.61 -7.52 29.11
CA TRP A 222 15.22 -7.09 28.89
C TRP A 222 14.38 -8.14 28.14
N ARG A 223 15.01 -9.15 27.54
CA ARG A 223 14.31 -10.21 26.78
C ARG A 223 13.30 -10.98 27.62
N VAL A 224 13.59 -11.20 28.90
CA VAL A 224 12.71 -11.92 29.83
C VAL A 224 11.33 -11.27 29.94
N PHE A 225 11.21 -9.97 29.64
CA PHE A 225 9.94 -9.25 29.69
C PHE A 225 9.03 -9.51 28.47
N LEU A 226 9.52 -10.11 27.37
CA LEU A 226 8.68 -10.42 26.19
C LEU A 226 7.50 -11.34 26.54
N ASP A 227 7.81 -12.45 27.21
CA ASP A 227 6.79 -13.41 27.68
C ASP A 227 6.01 -12.85 28.88
N GLY A 228 6.52 -11.78 29.48
CA GLY A 228 5.95 -11.04 30.59
C GLY A 228 5.04 -9.87 30.20
N ILE A 229 4.75 -9.64 28.91
CA ILE A 229 3.91 -8.50 28.50
C ILE A 229 2.50 -8.65 29.08
N THR A 230 2.00 -7.58 29.70
CA THR A 230 0.70 -7.50 30.38
C THR A 230 -0.18 -6.36 29.86
N GLY A 231 0.41 -5.37 29.17
CA GLY A 231 -0.34 -4.26 28.61
C GLY A 231 0.34 -3.62 27.41
N LEU A 232 -0.46 -3.13 26.48
CA LEU A 232 -0.02 -2.38 25.31
C LEU A 232 -0.86 -1.13 25.18
N ARG A 233 -0.22 0.04 25.06
CA ARG A 233 -0.89 1.29 24.75
C ARG A 233 -0.28 1.89 23.50
N VAL A 234 -1.11 2.29 22.55
CA VAL A 234 -0.69 2.97 21.32
C VAL A 234 -1.48 4.28 21.20
N GLY A 235 -0.77 5.38 21.13
CA GLY A 235 -1.29 6.72 20.85
C GLY A 235 -1.21 7.00 19.35
N PHE A 236 -2.24 7.63 18.80
CA PHE A 236 -2.24 8.11 17.42
C PHE A 236 -2.84 9.51 17.32
N ALA A 237 -2.40 10.28 16.34
CA ALA A 237 -2.82 11.65 16.12
C ALA A 237 -4.26 11.72 15.59
N VAL A 238 -5.02 12.70 16.10
CA VAL A 238 -6.32 13.12 15.56
C VAL A 238 -6.33 14.63 15.38
N ASP A 239 -7.23 15.12 14.54
CA ASP A 239 -7.44 16.56 14.35
C ASP A 239 -8.02 17.24 15.62
N MET A 240 -8.08 18.58 15.61
CA MET A 240 -8.61 19.38 16.73
C MET A 240 -10.04 19.00 17.10
N ASP A 241 -10.82 18.60 16.11
CA ASP A 241 -12.25 18.37 16.23
C ASP A 241 -12.60 16.92 16.59
N GLY A 242 -11.63 16.00 16.50
CA GLY A 242 -11.79 14.57 16.76
C GLY A 242 -12.86 13.91 15.89
N ARG A 243 -13.17 14.51 14.73
CA ARG A 243 -14.29 14.06 13.87
C ARG A 243 -13.86 12.89 12.98
N ASP A 244 -12.63 12.94 12.50
CA ASP A 244 -12.02 11.85 11.77
C ASP A 244 -11.10 11.05 12.72
N ILE A 245 -11.28 9.73 12.72
CA ILE A 245 -10.58 8.80 13.62
C ILE A 245 -10.02 7.68 12.75
N HIS A 246 -8.71 7.77 12.46
CA HIS A 246 -8.01 6.80 11.61
C HIS A 246 -6.95 5.98 12.39
N PRO A 247 -7.32 4.93 13.14
CA PRO A 247 -6.39 4.17 13.98
C PRO A 247 -5.54 3.15 13.20
N SER A 248 -5.41 3.27 11.87
CA SER A 248 -4.80 2.28 10.99
C SER A 248 -3.38 1.90 11.42
N GLN A 249 -2.50 2.88 11.64
CA GLN A 249 -1.13 2.60 12.06
C GLN A 249 -1.10 1.90 13.43
N ALA A 250 -1.92 2.37 14.38
CA ALA A 250 -2.00 1.77 15.70
C ALA A 250 -2.47 0.31 15.64
N LEU A 251 -3.50 0.01 14.86
CA LEU A 251 -4.03 -1.34 14.66
C LEU A 251 -3.03 -2.26 13.96
N LEU A 252 -2.33 -1.76 12.92
CA LEU A 252 -1.26 -2.49 12.24
C LEU A 252 -0.11 -2.82 13.19
N PHE A 253 0.32 -1.87 14.03
CA PHE A 253 1.37 -2.12 15.03
C PHE A 253 0.94 -3.16 16.07
N VAL A 254 -0.29 -3.07 16.60
CA VAL A 254 -0.85 -4.08 17.52
C VAL A 254 -0.90 -5.45 16.85
N GLY A 255 -1.43 -5.53 15.63
CA GLY A 255 -1.54 -6.76 14.86
C GLY A 255 -0.18 -7.40 14.55
N TRP A 256 0.82 -6.59 14.23
CA TRP A 256 2.21 -7.04 14.06
C TRP A 256 2.74 -7.72 15.31
N LEU A 257 2.70 -7.02 16.45
CA LEU A 257 3.25 -7.52 17.70
C LEU A 257 2.52 -8.80 18.14
N ALA A 258 1.20 -8.81 18.03
CA ALA A 258 0.38 -10.00 18.27
C ALA A 258 0.77 -11.18 17.37
N SER A 259 0.99 -10.94 16.07
CA SER A 259 1.42 -11.99 15.13
C SER A 259 2.81 -12.55 15.46
N ARG A 260 3.73 -11.71 15.95
CA ARG A 260 5.11 -12.11 16.28
C ARG A 260 5.19 -12.90 17.58
N LEU A 261 4.34 -12.58 18.55
CA LEU A 261 4.34 -13.18 19.89
C LEU A 261 3.24 -14.24 20.07
N GLY A 262 2.53 -14.61 19.00
CA GLY A 262 1.51 -15.65 19.03
C GLY A 262 0.29 -15.30 19.87
N TRP A 263 -0.02 -14.01 20.01
CA TRP A 263 -1.17 -13.57 20.78
C TRP A 263 -2.47 -13.83 20.02
N ARG A 264 -3.54 -14.17 20.74
CA ARG A 264 -4.85 -14.52 20.17
C ARG A 264 -5.92 -13.57 20.68
N PRO A 265 -6.81 -13.06 19.81
CA PRO A 265 -7.88 -12.17 20.25
C PRO A 265 -8.79 -12.87 21.27
N LEU A 266 -9.11 -12.21 22.37
CA LEU A 266 -10.11 -12.68 23.34
C LEU A 266 -11.45 -11.98 23.16
N GLU A 267 -11.41 -10.72 22.72
CA GLU A 267 -12.57 -9.85 22.57
C GLU A 267 -12.56 -9.23 21.16
N MET A 268 -13.74 -8.86 20.67
CA MET A 268 -13.82 -8.00 19.49
C MET A 268 -13.32 -6.60 19.82
N LEU A 269 -12.86 -5.86 18.81
CA LEU A 269 -12.53 -4.44 18.97
C LEU A 269 -13.77 -3.68 19.44
N ALA A 270 -13.70 -3.10 20.64
CA ALA A 270 -14.77 -2.31 21.22
C ALA A 270 -14.36 -0.83 21.25
N PRO A 271 -15.25 0.09 20.81
CA PRO A 271 -15.06 1.51 21.01
C PRO A 271 -14.85 1.84 22.49
N SER A 272 -14.00 2.83 22.75
CA SER A 272 -13.80 3.44 24.06
C SER A 272 -13.91 4.96 23.94
N GLU A 273 -13.75 5.65 25.06
CA GLU A 273 -13.83 7.12 25.12
C GLU A 273 -13.03 7.82 24.01
N ALA A 274 -13.62 8.91 23.50
CA ALA A 274 -13.03 9.82 22.51
C ALA A 274 -12.58 9.16 21.19
N GLY A 275 -13.16 8.01 20.81
CA GLY A 275 -12.79 7.32 19.57
C GLY A 275 -11.63 6.33 19.71
N GLY A 276 -11.16 6.07 20.93
CA GLY A 276 -10.16 5.03 21.17
C GLY A 276 -10.73 3.62 21.10
N LEU A 277 -9.87 2.62 21.26
CA LEU A 277 -10.25 1.21 21.40
C LEU A 277 -9.68 0.63 22.69
N LEU A 278 -10.44 -0.25 23.35
CA LEU A 278 -10.01 -1.00 24.52
C LEU A 278 -10.46 -2.45 24.38
N PHE A 279 -9.53 -3.39 24.44
CA PHE A 279 -9.82 -4.81 24.28
C PHE A 279 -8.72 -5.69 24.86
N ALA A 280 -9.06 -6.93 25.17
CA ALA A 280 -8.09 -7.93 25.62
C ALA A 280 -7.64 -8.89 24.50
N ILE A 281 -6.35 -9.24 24.55
CA ILE A 281 -5.73 -10.30 23.75
C ILE A 281 -5.07 -11.29 24.72
N ALA A 282 -5.05 -12.59 24.41
CA ALA A 282 -4.38 -13.62 25.19
C ALA A 282 -2.96 -13.87 24.67
N ARG A 283 -2.03 -14.02 25.60
CA ARG A 283 -0.73 -14.65 25.35
C ARG A 283 -0.86 -16.15 25.08
N PRO A 284 0.21 -16.81 24.57
CA PRO A 284 0.24 -18.27 24.42
C PRO A 284 -0.01 -19.04 25.73
N ASP A 285 0.36 -18.48 26.88
CA ASP A 285 0.13 -19.05 28.22
C ASP A 285 -1.28 -18.79 28.77
N GLY A 286 -2.16 -18.14 28.00
CA GLY A 286 -3.53 -17.81 28.39
C GLY A 286 -3.68 -16.53 29.23
N ALA A 287 -2.58 -15.90 29.66
CA ALA A 287 -2.67 -14.65 30.40
C ALA A 287 -3.15 -13.51 29.51
N ARG A 288 -3.92 -12.60 30.12
CA ARG A 288 -4.57 -11.48 29.43
C ARG A 288 -3.62 -10.30 29.29
N ILE A 289 -3.58 -9.73 28.09
CA ILE A 289 -2.96 -8.44 27.78
C ILE A 289 -4.06 -7.43 27.55
N MET A 290 -4.03 -6.33 28.29
CA MET A 290 -4.93 -5.20 28.04
C MET A 290 -4.34 -4.29 26.96
N VAL A 291 -5.05 -4.14 25.84
CA VAL A 291 -4.65 -3.28 24.73
C VAL A 291 -5.51 -2.03 24.71
N ARG A 292 -4.85 -0.85 24.70
CA ARG A 292 -5.53 0.42 24.54
C ARG A 292 -4.97 1.25 23.39
N VAL A 293 -5.81 1.53 22.41
CA VAL A 293 -5.52 2.45 21.30
C VAL A 293 -6.18 3.78 21.65
N ARG A 294 -5.40 4.86 21.75
CA ARG A 294 -5.90 6.17 22.21
C ARG A 294 -5.64 7.26 21.17
N PRO A 295 -6.67 8.02 20.77
CA PRO A 295 -6.46 9.23 20.00
C PRO A 295 -5.80 10.29 20.88
N ARG A 296 -4.98 11.12 20.26
CA ARG A 296 -4.23 12.21 20.88
C ARG A 296 -4.26 13.40 19.93
N PHE A 297 -4.72 14.55 20.41
CA PHE A 297 -4.49 15.78 19.69
C PHE A 297 -3.02 16.18 19.84
N GLU A 298 -2.28 16.18 18.73
CA GLU A 298 -0.87 16.56 18.68
C GLU A 298 -0.64 17.46 17.46
N ARG A 299 -0.20 18.70 17.72
CA ARG A 299 0.03 19.68 16.65
C ARG A 299 1.17 19.23 15.75
N GLY A 300 0.98 19.36 14.44
CA GLY A 300 2.00 19.09 13.43
C GLY A 300 2.15 17.62 13.05
N LEU A 301 1.24 16.75 13.52
CA LEU A 301 1.14 15.37 13.05
C LEU A 301 -0.02 15.22 12.07
N ASP A 302 0.21 14.41 11.04
CA ASP A 302 -0.85 13.97 10.15
C ASP A 302 -1.82 13.06 10.91
N GLU A 303 -3.09 13.07 10.50
CA GLU A 303 -4.09 12.24 11.16
C GLU A 303 -3.75 10.74 11.05
N GLY A 304 -3.95 10.00 12.15
CA GLY A 304 -3.68 8.58 12.21
C GLY A 304 -2.22 8.19 12.44
N ASP A 305 -1.28 9.15 12.41
CA ASP A 305 0.12 8.89 12.72
C ASP A 305 0.28 8.43 14.16
N VAL A 306 1.08 7.37 14.37
CA VAL A 306 1.45 6.96 15.72
C VAL A 306 2.23 8.09 16.39
N SER A 307 1.82 8.41 17.61
CA SER A 307 2.46 9.41 18.45
C SER A 307 3.22 8.81 19.63
N GLY A 308 2.86 7.59 20.03
CA GLY A 308 3.64 6.85 21.01
C GLY A 308 3.14 5.44 21.27
N ILE A 309 4.04 4.63 21.82
CA ILE A 309 3.84 3.23 22.14
C ILE A 309 4.32 3.02 23.57
N ARG A 310 3.57 2.25 24.36
CA ARG A 310 3.99 1.81 25.69
C ARG A 310 3.67 0.33 25.85
N ILE A 311 4.70 -0.46 26.04
CA ILE A 311 4.62 -1.89 26.36
C ILE A 311 4.87 -2.03 27.85
N GLN A 312 3.93 -2.61 28.57
CA GLN A 312 4.03 -2.90 30.00
C GLN A 312 4.26 -4.40 30.18
N ALA A 313 5.25 -4.76 30.99
CA ALA A 313 5.63 -6.14 31.21
C ALA A 313 6.04 -6.41 32.66
N ALA A 314 5.97 -7.67 33.07
CA ALA A 314 6.42 -8.13 34.38
C ALA A 314 7.18 -9.45 34.25
N ALA A 315 8.34 -9.54 34.89
CA ALA A 315 9.17 -10.74 34.95
C ALA A 315 9.96 -10.74 36.26
N GLU A 316 10.18 -11.91 36.88
CA GLU A 316 11.07 -12.08 38.04
C GLU A 316 10.86 -11.04 39.18
N ARG A 317 9.59 -10.71 39.47
CA ARG A 317 9.14 -9.68 40.44
C ARG A 317 9.47 -8.23 40.09
N GLN A 318 10.00 -7.96 38.90
CA GLN A 318 10.19 -6.63 38.36
C GLN A 318 9.06 -6.25 37.39
N ARG A 319 8.77 -4.96 37.31
CA ARG A 319 7.90 -4.37 36.29
C ARG A 319 8.75 -3.55 35.32
N ALA A 320 8.49 -3.70 34.03
CA ALA A 320 9.14 -2.92 32.99
C ALA A 320 8.11 -2.14 32.18
N GLU A 321 8.48 -0.92 31.79
CA GLU A 321 7.79 -0.16 30.76
C GLU A 321 8.78 0.21 29.65
N PHE A 322 8.46 -0.21 28.43
CA PHE A 322 9.18 0.17 27.22
C PHE A 322 8.33 1.19 26.47
N VAL A 323 8.85 2.41 26.35
CA VAL A 323 8.08 3.55 25.86
C VAL A 323 8.78 4.12 24.64
N VAL A 324 8.06 4.29 23.54
CA VAL A 324 8.50 5.06 22.37
C VAL A 324 7.57 6.24 22.23
N ARG A 325 8.08 7.46 22.08
CA ARG A 325 7.26 8.66 21.87
C ARG A 325 7.87 9.50 20.78
N ARG A 326 7.04 10.05 19.91
CA ARG A 326 7.48 11.09 18.98
C ARG A 326 7.93 12.33 19.78
N GLN A 327 8.96 13.01 19.30
CA GLN A 327 9.36 14.29 19.86
C GLN A 327 8.42 15.42 19.37
N PRO A 328 8.47 16.62 19.97
CA PRO A 328 7.76 17.78 19.42
C PRO A 328 8.19 18.13 18.00
N ASP A 329 9.43 17.81 17.61
CA ASP A 329 9.83 17.82 16.22
C ASP A 329 9.36 16.52 15.53
N PRO A 330 8.83 16.60 14.29
CA PRO A 330 8.27 15.43 13.62
C PRO A 330 9.33 14.42 13.14
N ALA A 331 10.62 14.81 13.15
CA ALA A 331 11.73 14.06 12.58
C ALA A 331 12.43 13.14 13.58
N HIS A 332 12.03 13.15 14.85
CA HIS A 332 12.64 12.33 15.89
C HIS A 332 11.62 11.65 16.81
N GLN A 333 12.08 10.59 17.45
CA GLN A 333 11.38 9.88 18.51
C GLN A 333 12.35 9.53 19.65
N THR A 334 11.82 9.45 20.86
CA THR A 334 12.54 9.02 22.06
C THR A 334 12.05 7.64 22.48
N ALA A 335 12.99 6.73 22.68
CA ALA A 335 12.77 5.43 23.30
C ALA A 335 13.28 5.48 24.75
N THR A 336 12.47 5.01 25.70
CA THR A 336 12.76 5.04 27.15
C THR A 336 12.42 3.69 27.76
N VAL A 337 13.28 3.18 28.65
CA VAL A 337 13.00 2.00 29.46
C VAL A 337 12.94 2.38 30.93
N LEU A 338 11.85 1.99 31.59
CA LEU A 338 11.65 2.13 33.02
C LEU A 338 11.60 0.74 33.66
N LEU A 339 12.40 0.52 34.71
CA LEU A 339 12.31 -0.67 35.55
C LEU A 339 11.87 -0.27 36.95
N ASN A 340 10.76 -0.83 37.42
CA ASN A 340 10.09 -0.47 38.68
C ASN A 340 9.80 1.03 38.81
N GLY A 341 9.52 1.69 37.68
CA GLY A 341 9.26 3.13 37.61
C GLY A 341 10.50 4.02 37.47
N GLU A 342 11.70 3.46 37.66
CA GLU A 342 12.96 4.20 37.49
C GLU A 342 13.44 4.13 36.05
N ARG A 343 13.76 5.29 35.45
CA ARG A 343 14.33 5.36 34.10
C ARG A 343 15.73 4.76 34.09
N ARG A 344 15.91 3.67 33.33
CA ARG A 344 17.20 2.96 33.19
C ARG A 344 17.93 3.31 31.91
N TRP A 345 17.18 3.68 30.88
CA TRP A 345 17.73 3.96 29.56
C TRP A 345 16.83 4.91 28.80
N GLU A 346 17.45 5.75 27.96
CA GLU A 346 16.78 6.65 27.05
C GLU A 346 17.65 6.91 25.82
N ARG A 347 17.03 6.99 24.65
CA ARG A 347 17.70 7.35 23.41
C ARG A 347 16.76 8.06 22.46
N THR A 348 17.25 9.12 21.84
CA THR A 348 16.58 9.80 20.72
C THR A 348 17.10 9.25 19.40
N MET A 349 16.19 9.04 18.45
CA MET A 349 16.49 8.49 17.14
C MET A 349 15.71 9.23 16.05
N PRO A 350 16.22 9.28 14.81
CA PRO A 350 15.46 9.78 13.68
C PRO A 350 14.16 9.00 13.47
N LEU A 351 13.13 9.70 13.01
CA LEU A 351 11.84 9.17 12.60
C LEU A 351 11.54 9.72 11.20
N PRO A 352 11.94 9.01 10.13
CA PRO A 352 11.68 9.46 8.76
C PRO A 352 10.17 9.48 8.49
N SER A 353 9.70 10.49 7.77
CA SER A 353 8.33 10.60 7.27
C SER A 353 8.33 10.63 5.74
N PRO A 354 8.35 9.46 5.09
CA PRO A 354 8.45 9.38 3.63
C PRO A 354 7.14 9.85 2.99
N SER A 355 7.27 10.60 1.90
CA SER A 355 6.15 11.02 1.06
C SER A 355 5.51 9.84 0.35
N ILE A 356 4.27 10.02 -0.14
CA ILE A 356 3.58 9.02 -0.95
C ILE A 356 4.38 8.61 -2.20
N VAL A 357 5.11 9.56 -2.80
CA VAL A 357 5.95 9.31 -3.98
C VAL A 357 7.15 8.43 -3.63
N GLU A 358 7.79 8.67 -2.49
CA GLU A 358 8.90 7.83 -2.03
C GLU A 358 8.41 6.41 -1.72
N LEU A 359 7.30 6.29 -1.00
CA LEU A 359 6.71 5.00 -0.63
C LEU A 359 6.28 4.15 -1.83
N ILE A 360 5.61 4.76 -2.80
CA ILE A 360 5.24 4.06 -4.03
C ILE A 360 6.50 3.72 -4.83
N GLY A 361 7.45 4.65 -4.98
CA GLY A 361 8.67 4.43 -5.72
C GLY A 361 9.52 3.27 -5.17
N GLU A 362 9.68 3.19 -3.86
CA GLU A 362 10.31 2.04 -3.19
C GLU A 362 9.61 0.73 -3.55
N GLU A 363 8.29 0.76 -3.60
CA GLU A 363 7.52 -0.45 -3.88
C GLU A 363 7.51 -0.86 -5.35
N LEU A 364 7.60 0.10 -6.27
CA LEU A 364 7.80 -0.17 -7.70
C LEU A 364 9.22 -0.73 -7.97
N CYS A 365 10.19 -0.44 -7.10
CA CYS A 365 11.54 -1.02 -7.15
C CYS A 365 11.59 -2.47 -6.64
N ALA A 366 10.66 -2.87 -5.77
CA ALA A 366 10.63 -4.21 -5.22
C ALA A 366 10.42 -5.22 -6.35
N ARG A 367 11.49 -5.96 -6.71
CA ARG A 367 11.44 -7.00 -7.75
C ARG A 367 10.24 -7.87 -7.48
N LEU A 368 9.32 -7.94 -8.45
CA LEU A 368 8.29 -8.94 -8.47
C LEU A 368 9.01 -10.29 -8.44
N ARG A 369 8.98 -10.94 -7.29
CA ARG A 369 9.46 -12.31 -7.18
C ARG A 369 8.54 -13.14 -8.07
N THR A 370 9.00 -13.40 -9.30
CA THR A 370 8.46 -14.34 -10.29
C THR A 370 6.93 -14.44 -10.27
N SER A 371 6.26 -13.66 -11.15
CA SER A 371 4.83 -13.85 -11.42
C SER A 371 4.57 -15.36 -11.70
N PRO A 372 3.58 -15.99 -11.07
CA PRO A 372 3.27 -17.41 -11.28
C PRO A 372 3.04 -17.77 -12.76
N ARG A 373 2.76 -16.77 -13.61
CA ARG A 373 2.59 -16.93 -15.06
C ARG A 373 3.84 -17.41 -15.79
N GLN A 374 5.04 -17.28 -15.20
CA GLN A 374 6.30 -17.73 -15.80
C GLN A 374 6.80 -19.08 -15.29
N ALA A 375 6.07 -19.74 -14.39
CA ALA A 375 6.40 -21.10 -13.97
C ALA A 375 5.98 -22.12 -15.06
N VAL A 376 6.80 -22.27 -16.09
CA VAL A 376 6.72 -23.41 -17.01
C VAL A 376 7.02 -24.67 -16.18
N PRO A 377 6.09 -25.65 -16.06
CA PRO A 377 6.41 -26.88 -15.37
C PRO A 377 7.50 -27.63 -16.16
N PRO A 378 8.52 -28.20 -15.48
CA PRO A 378 9.53 -28.99 -16.18
C PRO A 378 8.83 -30.15 -16.89
N HIS A 379 9.05 -30.22 -18.20
CA HIS A 379 8.63 -31.32 -19.06
C HIS A 379 9.03 -32.64 -18.39
N ARG A 380 8.06 -33.47 -17.98
CA ARG A 380 8.32 -34.86 -17.61
C ARG A 380 8.76 -35.59 -18.89
N ALA A 381 10.07 -35.66 -19.11
CA ALA A 381 10.63 -36.57 -20.08
C ALA A 381 10.47 -38.01 -19.56
N ASP A 382 9.88 -38.80 -20.44
CA ASP A 382 9.43 -40.17 -20.33
C ASP A 382 10.54 -41.13 -19.81
N ARG A 383 10.29 -41.75 -18.65
CA ARG A 383 11.03 -42.95 -18.21
C ARG A 383 10.22 -44.18 -18.59
N ARG A 384 10.27 -44.57 -19.86
CA ARG A 384 9.97 -45.94 -20.30
C ARG A 384 11.07 -46.44 -21.23
N GLY A 385 11.66 -47.56 -20.84
CA GLY A 385 12.37 -48.44 -21.77
C GLY A 385 13.89 -48.43 -21.68
N ARG A 386 14.45 -49.17 -20.72
CA ARG A 386 15.56 -50.12 -20.98
C ARG A 386 15.83 -50.99 -19.75
N ARG A 387 15.17 -52.16 -19.73
CA ARG A 387 15.65 -53.35 -19.02
C ARG A 387 16.20 -54.32 -20.06
N ARG A 388 17.30 -54.98 -19.67
CA ARG A 388 17.93 -56.21 -20.21
C ARG A 388 19.03 -56.06 -21.27
N ARG A 389 20.26 -56.29 -20.81
CA ARG A 389 21.27 -57.30 -21.24
C ARG A 389 22.62 -56.79 -20.68
N GLY A 390 23.48 -57.54 -20.00
CA GLY A 390 23.53 -58.92 -19.55
C GLY A 390 24.79 -59.04 -18.67
N LEU A 391 24.80 -60.02 -17.75
CA LEU A 391 25.99 -60.45 -17.03
C LEU A 391 27.06 -60.95 -18.00
N ALA A 392 28.33 -60.56 -17.79
CA ALA A 392 29.51 -61.40 -18.06
C ALA A 392 30.78 -60.86 -17.35
N ARG A 393 31.13 -61.55 -16.26
CA ARG A 393 32.45 -62.08 -15.84
C ARG A 393 33.76 -61.23 -15.88
N ALA A 394 34.48 -61.40 -14.75
CA ALA A 394 35.95 -61.53 -14.58
C ALA A 394 36.78 -60.24 -14.78
N ARG A 395 37.72 -59.84 -13.90
CA ARG A 395 38.47 -60.45 -12.79
C ARG A 395 38.63 -59.42 -11.68
#